data_AF-A0A5S4V200-F1
#
_entry.id   AF-A0A5S4V200-F1
#
_cell.length_a   1.000
_cell.length_b   1.000
_cell.length_c   1.000
_cell.angle_alpha   90.00
_cell.angle_beta   90.00
_cell.angle_gamma   90.00
#
_symmetry.space_group_name_H-M   'P 1'
#
loop_
_entity.id
_entity.type
_entity.pdbx_description
1 polymer ?
#
loop_
_entity_poly.entity_id
_entity_poly.type
_entity_poly.pdbx_seq_one_letter_code
_entity_poly.pdbx_strand_id
1 'polypeptide(L)'
;MDLIELGAVVADFFEDGKGPSHDQLDQAFRRTELSDGDPGPGGRARGGGPVGKVKRVRAVFVFATDHNPAGGLQLAKQLVALLRADGAFSASRESFAGDGKVLRLREAFDRLGFTLDSNGALRPKVIDNLAGTELTDALRSYVDRINLNPDDAPLQLGAGKDLDEAAARHVLEQMTGSYPVGGRGANFPYTLTQAFTVIGYAVPPVVDLDPDPHRAVQQCLFLLAVEANRLRNDAGTGHGRPSGPRRTQPLTPDEARLVARATALVAGALLDAL
;
A
#
# COMPACT_ATOMS: atom_id res chain seq x y z
N MET A 1 -8.57 7.23 -8.91
CA MET A 1 -8.76 6.40 -7.72
C MET A 1 -10.25 6.15 -7.62
N ASP A 2 -10.68 4.90 -7.81
CA ASP A 2 -12.08 4.52 -7.66
C ASP A 2 -12.40 4.36 -6.16
N LEU A 3 -13.42 5.06 -5.66
CA LEU A 3 -13.84 5.03 -4.26
C LEU A 3 -15.22 4.42 -4.05
N ILE A 4 -15.83 3.84 -5.09
CA ILE A 4 -17.18 3.28 -5.03
C ILE A 4 -17.23 2.13 -4.02
N GLU A 5 -16.25 1.22 -4.08
CA GLU A 5 -16.13 0.11 -3.13
C GLU A 5 -15.96 0.61 -1.69
N LEU A 6 -15.03 1.55 -1.47
CA LEU A 6 -14.77 2.13 -0.16
C LEU A 6 -16.04 2.77 0.41
N GLY A 7 -16.76 3.53 -0.40
CA GLY A 7 -18.03 4.15 -0.02
C GLY A 7 -19.11 3.14 0.33
N ALA A 8 -19.21 2.03 -0.41
CA ALA A 8 -20.14 0.96 -0.11
C ALA A 8 -19.83 0.30 1.24
N VAL A 9 -18.56 -0.07 1.47
CA VAL A 9 -18.13 -0.77 2.69
C VAL A 9 -18.20 0.14 3.92
N VAL A 10 -17.80 1.41 3.81
CA VAL A 10 -17.93 2.37 4.91
C VAL A 10 -19.41 2.61 5.24
N ALA A 11 -20.29 2.71 4.24
CA ALA A 11 -21.71 2.95 4.45
C ALA A 11 -22.41 1.82 5.22
N ASP A 12 -21.93 0.57 5.14
CA ASP A 12 -22.49 -0.57 5.90
C ASP A 12 -22.41 -0.35 7.43
N PHE A 13 -21.51 0.51 7.92
CA PHE A 13 -21.41 0.85 9.35
C PHE A 13 -22.56 1.77 9.83
N PHE A 14 -23.39 2.26 8.91
CA PHE A 14 -24.48 3.19 9.17
C PHE A 14 -25.88 2.55 9.11
N GLU A 15 -25.94 1.23 8.88
CA GLU A 15 -27.16 0.44 8.89
C GLU A 15 -27.81 0.42 10.28
N ASP A 16 -29.13 0.19 10.33
CA ASP A 16 -29.92 0.10 11.56
C ASP A 16 -29.79 1.31 12.51
N GLY A 17 -29.50 2.48 11.94
CA GLY A 17 -29.32 3.72 12.69
C GLY A 17 -27.97 3.86 13.40
N LYS A 18 -27.06 2.88 13.28
CA LYS A 18 -25.72 2.90 13.90
C LYS A 18 -24.78 3.93 13.28
N GLY A 19 -23.66 4.20 13.95
CA GLY A 19 -22.64 5.12 13.48
C GLY A 19 -23.05 6.60 13.54
N PRO A 20 -22.23 7.49 12.96
CA PRO A 20 -22.38 8.93 13.09
C PRO A 20 -23.77 9.49 12.76
N SER A 21 -24.13 10.62 13.39
CA SER A 21 -25.38 11.32 13.15
C SER A 21 -25.42 12.01 11.77
N HIS A 22 -26.61 12.43 11.34
CA HIS A 22 -26.76 13.24 10.12
C HIS A 22 -25.92 14.53 10.16
N ASP A 23 -25.84 15.19 11.32
CA ASP A 23 -25.05 16.40 11.50
C ASP A 23 -23.55 16.14 11.43
N GLN A 24 -23.08 15.01 11.98
CA GLN A 24 -21.68 14.61 11.87
C GLN A 24 -21.29 14.31 10.42
N LEU A 25 -22.21 13.71 9.63
CA LEU A 25 -22.02 13.54 8.19
C LEU A 25 -21.96 14.89 7.46
N ASP A 26 -22.86 15.83 7.74
CA ASP A 26 -22.83 17.18 7.15
C ASP A 26 -21.51 17.89 7.43
N GLN A 27 -20.97 17.75 8.64
CA GLN A 27 -19.68 18.33 9.01
C GLN A 27 -18.52 17.66 8.27
N ALA A 28 -18.54 16.34 8.14
CA ALA A 28 -17.51 15.60 7.41
C ALA A 28 -17.51 15.94 5.91
N PHE A 29 -18.68 15.99 5.26
CA PHE A 29 -18.80 16.36 3.85
C PHE A 29 -18.36 17.80 3.60
N ARG A 30 -18.62 18.73 4.52
CA ARG A 30 -18.14 20.12 4.41
C ARG A 30 -16.63 20.23 4.56
N ARG A 31 -16.04 19.59 5.57
CA ARG A 31 -14.59 19.63 5.83
C ARG A 31 -13.75 19.04 4.70
N THR A 32 -14.34 18.15 3.91
CA THR A 32 -13.68 17.46 2.80
C THR A 32 -14.08 18.00 1.43
N GLU A 33 -14.85 19.10 1.41
CA GLU A 33 -15.29 19.78 0.18
C GLU A 33 -16.11 18.89 -0.75
N LEU A 34 -16.95 18.02 -0.18
CA LEU A 34 -17.78 17.03 -0.89
C LEU A 34 -19.28 17.24 -0.70
N SER A 35 -19.70 18.39 -0.17
CA SER A 35 -21.12 18.65 0.15
C SER A 35 -22.02 18.63 -1.08
N ASP A 36 -21.49 18.98 -2.25
CA ASP A 36 -22.24 19.00 -3.51
C ASP A 36 -22.66 17.59 -3.98
N GLY A 37 -21.97 16.56 -3.51
CA GLY A 37 -22.31 15.16 -3.78
C GLY A 37 -23.39 14.60 -2.87
N ASP A 38 -23.84 15.33 -1.84
CA ASP A 38 -24.81 14.84 -0.86
C ASP A 38 -26.26 14.98 -1.36
N PRO A 39 -26.99 13.88 -1.57
CA PRO A 39 -28.37 13.92 -2.07
C PRO A 39 -29.39 14.37 -1.02
N GLY A 40 -28.99 14.51 0.25
CA GLY A 40 -29.89 14.99 1.30
C GLY A 40 -29.19 15.55 2.52
N PRO A 41 -28.67 16.80 2.46
CA PRO A 41 -28.13 17.51 3.61
C PRO A 41 -29.10 17.51 4.79
N GLY A 42 -28.60 17.26 6.01
CA GLY A 42 -29.44 17.10 7.20
C GLY A 42 -30.38 15.88 7.16
N GLY A 43 -30.18 14.95 6.22
CA GLY A 43 -31.02 13.75 6.07
C GLY A 43 -32.33 13.98 5.31
N ARG A 44 -32.46 15.06 4.53
CA ARG A 44 -33.67 15.35 3.74
C ARG A 44 -33.34 15.70 2.30
N ALA A 45 -34.07 15.09 1.37
CA ALA A 45 -33.99 15.43 -0.04
C ALA A 45 -34.57 16.83 -0.30
N ARG A 46 -34.27 17.42 -1.46
CA ARG A 46 -34.82 18.70 -1.91
C ARG A 46 -36.36 18.76 -1.91
N GLY A 47 -37.02 17.60 -2.07
CA GLY A 47 -38.49 17.45 -1.98
C GLY A 47 -39.04 17.19 -0.57
N GLY A 48 -38.22 17.30 0.48
CA GLY A 48 -38.62 17.15 1.88
C GLY A 48 -38.66 15.71 2.43
N GLY A 49 -38.56 14.69 1.57
CA GLY A 49 -38.52 13.28 1.98
C GLY A 49 -37.22 12.89 2.71
N PRO A 50 -37.26 11.91 3.64
CA PRO A 50 -36.07 11.48 4.36
C PRO A 50 -35.07 10.75 3.44
N VAL A 51 -33.77 10.98 3.68
CA VAL A 51 -32.65 10.30 2.99
C VAL A 51 -31.76 9.67 4.04
N GLY A 52 -31.68 8.33 4.05
CA GLY A 52 -30.89 7.58 5.02
C GLY A 52 -29.37 7.80 4.89
N LYS A 53 -28.65 7.63 6.01
CA LYS A 53 -27.19 7.78 6.12
C LYS A 53 -26.42 6.98 5.08
N VAL A 54 -26.78 5.70 4.90
CA VAL A 54 -26.17 4.79 3.91
C VAL A 54 -26.23 5.38 2.49
N LYS A 55 -27.40 5.88 2.08
CA LYS A 55 -27.60 6.47 0.74
C LYS A 55 -26.75 7.73 0.56
N ARG A 56 -26.66 8.57 1.58
CA ARG A 56 -25.85 9.79 1.56
C ARG A 56 -24.36 9.48 1.40
N VAL A 57 -23.83 8.60 2.27
CA VAL A 57 -22.41 8.20 2.23
C VAL A 57 -22.06 7.61 0.86
N ARG A 58 -22.84 6.65 0.35
CA ARG A 58 -22.58 6.05 -0.97
C ARG A 58 -22.58 7.08 -2.10
N ALA A 59 -23.58 7.96 -2.15
CA ALA A 59 -23.67 8.98 -3.19
C ALA A 59 -22.48 9.96 -3.17
N VAL A 60 -22.05 10.38 -1.97
CA VAL A 60 -20.89 11.27 -1.82
C VAL A 60 -19.60 10.60 -2.27
N PHE A 61 -19.40 9.31 -2.00
CA PHE A 61 -18.22 8.58 -2.49
C PHE A 61 -18.22 8.34 -4.01
N VAL A 62 -19.38 8.14 -4.63
CA VAL A 62 -19.51 8.14 -6.09
C VAL A 62 -19.12 9.51 -6.64
N PHE A 63 -19.69 10.59 -6.10
CA PHE A 63 -19.35 11.95 -6.52
C PHE A 63 -17.85 12.25 -6.33
N ALA A 64 -17.26 11.84 -5.21
CA ALA A 64 -15.84 12.02 -4.93
C ALA A 64 -14.95 11.28 -5.95
N THR A 65 -15.36 10.09 -6.41
CA THR A 65 -14.63 9.32 -7.44
C THR A 65 -14.43 10.14 -8.72
N ASP A 66 -15.46 10.88 -9.12
CA ASP A 66 -15.47 11.64 -10.37
C ASP A 66 -14.88 13.05 -10.23
N HIS A 67 -15.01 13.69 -9.06
CA HIS A 67 -14.74 15.12 -8.89
C HIS A 67 -13.59 15.44 -7.93
N ASN A 68 -13.43 14.68 -6.84
CA ASN A 68 -12.42 14.95 -5.82
C ASN A 68 -12.02 13.68 -5.05
N PRO A 69 -11.20 12.78 -5.65
CA PRO A 69 -10.82 11.52 -5.00
C PRO A 69 -9.97 11.73 -3.74
N ALA A 70 -9.16 12.79 -3.71
CA ALA A 70 -8.36 13.15 -2.54
C ALA A 70 -9.27 13.52 -1.35
N GLY A 71 -10.28 14.36 -1.58
CA GLY A 71 -11.32 14.68 -0.59
C GLY A 71 -12.08 13.44 -0.14
N GLY A 72 -12.38 12.51 -1.06
CA GLY A 72 -13.04 11.24 -0.74
C GLY A 72 -12.22 10.35 0.20
N LEU A 73 -10.91 10.25 -0.01
CA LEU A 73 -10.03 9.51 0.89
C LEU A 73 -9.94 10.18 2.27
N GLN A 74 -9.90 11.52 2.34
CA GLN A 74 -9.94 12.25 3.60
C GLN A 74 -11.27 12.06 4.33
N LEU A 75 -12.38 12.00 3.59
CA LEU A 75 -13.69 11.68 4.14
C LEU A 75 -13.70 10.29 4.76
N ALA A 76 -13.18 9.28 4.07
CA ALA A 76 -13.08 7.93 4.61
C ALA A 76 -12.28 7.89 5.92
N LYS A 77 -11.11 8.55 5.97
CA LYS A 77 -10.30 8.69 7.20
C LYS A 77 -11.10 9.33 8.33
N GLN A 78 -11.84 10.40 8.06
CA GLN A 78 -12.67 11.08 9.05
C GLN A 78 -13.82 10.19 9.55
N LEU A 79 -14.50 9.46 8.65
CA LEU A 79 -15.58 8.54 9.03
C LEU A 79 -15.06 7.39 9.89
N VAL A 80 -13.89 6.80 9.56
CA VAL A 80 -13.23 5.79 10.41
C VAL A 80 -12.92 6.35 11.80
N ALA A 81 -12.41 7.58 11.88
CA ALA A 81 -12.13 8.21 13.17
C ALA A 81 -13.41 8.39 14.02
N LEU A 82 -14.53 8.75 13.40
CA LEU A 82 -15.83 8.85 14.08
C LEU A 82 -16.35 7.47 14.52
N LEU A 83 -16.26 6.45 13.66
CA LEU A 83 -16.64 5.07 13.99
C LEU A 83 -15.77 4.51 15.14
N ARG A 84 -14.48 4.85 15.17
CA ARG A 84 -13.59 4.50 16.28
C ARG A 84 -14.00 5.16 17.59
N ALA A 85 -14.36 6.45 17.55
CA ALA A 85 -14.85 7.17 18.72
C ALA A 85 -16.18 6.57 19.25
N ASP A 86 -17.03 6.06 18.36
CA ASP A 86 -18.29 5.38 18.71
C ASP A 86 -18.07 3.95 19.25
N GLY A 87 -16.87 3.38 19.09
CA GLY A 87 -16.53 2.04 19.56
C GLY A 87 -16.79 0.92 18.54
N ALA A 88 -17.02 1.25 17.27
CA ALA A 88 -17.39 0.28 16.22
C ALA A 88 -16.36 -0.84 15.96
N PHE A 89 -15.12 -0.64 16.39
CA PHE A 89 -14.00 -1.59 16.22
C PHE A 89 -13.69 -2.41 17.48
N SER A 90 -14.35 -2.13 18.61
CA SER A 90 -14.02 -2.75 19.89
C SER A 90 -15.01 -3.86 20.23
N ALA A 91 -14.58 -5.12 20.18
CA ALA A 91 -15.42 -6.29 20.47
C ALA A 91 -16.04 -6.30 21.89
N SER A 92 -15.52 -5.48 22.81
CA SER A 92 -16.05 -5.32 24.17
C SER A 92 -17.15 -4.24 24.29
N ARG A 93 -17.47 -3.53 23.20
CA ARG A 93 -18.49 -2.48 23.17
C ARG A 93 -19.76 -2.97 22.49
N GLU A 94 -20.91 -2.50 22.96
CA GLU A 94 -22.21 -2.77 22.32
C GLU A 94 -22.30 -2.23 20.89
N SER A 95 -21.58 -1.14 20.62
CA SER A 95 -21.48 -0.51 19.30
C SER A 95 -20.60 -1.28 18.30
N PHE A 96 -20.00 -2.41 18.69
CA PHE A 96 -19.17 -3.22 17.81
C PHE A 96 -19.91 -3.58 16.52
N ALA A 97 -19.28 -3.32 15.38
CA ALA A 97 -19.86 -3.55 14.07
C ALA A 97 -19.80 -5.03 13.62
N GLY A 98 -19.00 -5.85 14.30
CA GLY A 98 -18.74 -7.25 13.96
C GLY A 98 -17.52 -7.41 13.05
N ASP A 99 -16.80 -8.52 13.23
CA ASP A 99 -15.53 -8.80 12.55
C ASP A 99 -15.67 -8.79 11.01
N GLY A 100 -16.80 -9.26 10.48
CA GLY A 100 -17.04 -9.30 9.04
C GLY A 100 -17.09 -7.90 8.40
N LYS A 101 -17.65 -6.89 9.09
CA LYS A 101 -17.67 -5.49 8.58
C LYS A 101 -16.28 -4.87 8.68
N VAL A 102 -15.57 -5.12 9.79
CA VAL A 102 -14.20 -4.64 10.00
C VAL A 102 -13.24 -5.23 8.96
N LEU A 103 -13.32 -6.54 8.69
CA LEU A 103 -12.47 -7.20 7.70
C LEU A 103 -12.64 -6.61 6.29
N ARG A 104 -13.88 -6.45 5.82
CA ARG A 104 -14.13 -5.83 4.51
C ARG A 104 -13.60 -4.41 4.43
N LEU A 105 -13.72 -3.64 5.52
CA LEU A 105 -13.18 -2.28 5.57
C LEU A 105 -11.65 -2.27 5.52
N ARG A 106 -11.01 -3.21 6.21
CA ARG A 106 -9.55 -3.41 6.14
C ARG A 106 -9.11 -3.71 4.71
N GLU A 107 -9.77 -4.65 4.04
CA GLU A 107 -9.45 -5.02 2.66
C GLU A 107 -9.63 -3.85 1.68
N ALA A 108 -10.67 -3.04 1.85
CA ALA A 108 -10.91 -1.85 1.02
C ALA A 108 -9.79 -0.79 1.19
N PHE A 109 -9.35 -0.54 2.43
CA PHE A 109 -8.20 0.34 2.68
C PHE A 109 -6.87 -0.25 2.24
N ASP A 110 -6.71 -1.57 2.33
CA ASP A 110 -5.51 -2.29 1.92
C ASP A 110 -5.17 -2.05 0.45
N ARG A 111 -6.20 -2.11 -0.41
CA ARG A 111 -6.14 -1.79 -1.85
C ARG A 111 -5.76 -0.33 -2.15
N LEU A 112 -6.00 0.56 -1.20
CA LEU A 112 -5.71 1.99 -1.31
C LEU A 112 -4.36 2.37 -0.69
N GLY A 113 -3.55 1.40 -0.28
CA GLY A 113 -2.23 1.65 0.33
C GLY A 113 -2.32 2.02 1.81
N PHE A 114 -3.37 1.62 2.52
CA PHE A 114 -3.52 1.87 3.95
C PHE A 114 -3.67 0.57 4.75
N THR A 115 -3.11 0.54 5.94
CA THR A 115 -3.38 -0.48 6.95
C THR A 115 -4.40 0.05 7.94
N LEU A 116 -5.48 -0.70 8.14
CA LEU A 116 -6.44 -0.49 9.22
C LEU A 116 -6.25 -1.59 10.26
N ASP A 117 -5.86 -1.22 11.49
CA ASP A 117 -5.72 -2.19 12.57
C ASP A 117 -7.07 -2.55 13.22
N SER A 118 -7.06 -3.54 14.10
CA SER A 118 -8.27 -4.02 14.80
C SER A 118 -8.91 -2.97 15.71
N ASN A 119 -8.19 -1.90 16.08
CA ASN A 119 -8.70 -0.81 16.89
C ASN A 119 -9.21 0.36 16.05
N GLY A 120 -9.22 0.22 14.72
CA GLY A 120 -9.67 1.26 13.80
C GLY A 120 -8.63 2.37 13.58
N ALA A 121 -7.35 2.16 13.92
CA ALA A 121 -6.31 3.11 13.55
C ALA A 121 -5.86 2.84 12.10
N LEU A 122 -5.93 3.90 11.31
CA LEU A 122 -5.66 3.88 9.88
C LEU A 122 -4.31 4.55 9.61
N ARG A 123 -3.41 3.87 8.92
CA ARG A 123 -2.03 4.32 8.64
C ARG A 123 -1.68 4.05 7.17
N PRO A 124 -0.90 4.91 6.50
CA PRO A 124 -0.36 4.58 5.18
C PRO A 124 0.58 3.37 5.30
N LYS A 125 0.60 2.52 4.28
CA LYS A 125 1.60 1.44 4.18
C LYS A 125 2.96 2.04 3.88
N VAL A 126 3.99 1.49 4.51
CA VAL A 126 5.40 1.75 4.21
C VAL A 126 5.87 0.82 3.09
N ILE A 127 5.41 -0.44 3.12
CA ILE A 127 5.63 -1.43 2.06
C ILE A 127 4.27 -1.80 1.45
N ASP A 128 4.02 -1.34 0.24
CA ASP A 128 2.80 -1.63 -0.54
C ASP A 128 3.09 -2.38 -1.86
N ASN A 129 4.37 -2.58 -2.18
CA ASN A 129 4.85 -3.08 -3.47
C ASN A 129 5.40 -4.52 -3.41
N LEU A 130 5.47 -5.13 -2.23
CA LEU A 130 5.83 -6.54 -2.07
C LEU A 130 4.61 -7.41 -2.42
N ALA A 131 4.61 -7.98 -3.63
CA ALA A 131 3.62 -8.96 -4.06
C ALA A 131 4.28 -10.07 -4.87
N GLY A 132 3.89 -11.32 -4.59
CA GLY A 132 4.36 -12.55 -5.23
C GLY A 132 3.59 -13.77 -4.67
N THR A 133 3.49 -14.85 -5.46
CA THR A 133 2.71 -16.05 -5.11
C THR A 133 3.32 -16.87 -3.97
N GLU A 134 4.63 -16.73 -3.73
CA GLU A 134 5.40 -17.45 -2.70
C GLU A 134 5.63 -16.64 -1.43
N LEU A 135 4.82 -15.61 -1.16
CA LEU A 135 4.93 -14.86 0.08
C LEU A 135 4.40 -15.72 1.24
N THR A 136 5.30 -16.40 1.97
CA THR A 136 4.94 -17.22 3.14
C THR A 136 4.38 -16.37 4.28
N ASP A 137 3.65 -16.99 5.21
CA ASP A 137 3.13 -16.29 6.41
C ASP A 137 4.25 -15.64 7.24
N ALA A 138 5.44 -16.24 7.25
CA ALA A 138 6.61 -15.66 7.90
C ALA A 138 7.03 -14.34 7.23
N LEU A 139 7.10 -14.29 5.89
CA LEU A 139 7.44 -13.07 5.16
C LEU A 139 6.36 -11.99 5.31
N ARG A 140 5.07 -12.38 5.30
CA ARG A 140 3.95 -11.47 5.58
C ARG A 140 4.08 -10.82 6.94
N SER A 141 4.49 -11.57 7.96
CA SER A 141 4.60 -11.06 9.33
C SER A 141 5.62 -9.91 9.47
N TYR A 142 6.72 -9.92 8.70
CA TYR A 142 7.68 -8.82 8.69
C TYR A 142 7.13 -7.57 8.00
N VAL A 143 6.40 -7.74 6.90
CA VAL A 143 5.71 -6.64 6.20
C VAL A 143 4.65 -6.00 7.08
N ASP A 144 3.83 -6.82 7.74
CA ASP A 144 2.79 -6.35 8.66
C ASP A 144 3.41 -5.58 9.83
N ARG A 145 4.53 -6.07 10.37
CA ARG A 145 5.26 -5.40 11.45
C ARG A 145 5.75 -4.01 11.05
N ILE A 146 6.27 -3.87 9.83
CA ILE A 146 6.70 -2.58 9.26
C ILE A 146 5.50 -1.65 9.08
N ASN A 147 4.43 -2.14 8.44
CA ASN A 147 3.23 -1.34 8.13
C ASN A 147 2.41 -0.92 9.37
N LEU A 148 2.45 -1.71 10.45
CA LEU A 148 1.79 -1.35 11.72
C LEU A 148 2.54 -0.27 12.50
N ASN A 149 3.83 -0.04 12.20
CA ASN A 149 4.69 0.90 12.91
C ASN A 149 5.39 1.87 11.92
N PRO A 150 4.63 2.71 11.19
CA PRO A 150 5.16 3.55 10.11
C PRO A 150 6.08 4.69 10.56
N ASP A 151 6.10 5.02 11.86
CA ASP A 151 6.92 6.11 12.40
C ASP A 151 8.13 5.60 13.21
N ASP A 152 8.32 4.28 13.32
CA ASP A 152 9.43 3.67 14.08
C ASP A 152 10.57 3.26 13.14
N ALA A 153 11.43 4.23 12.80
CA ALA A 153 12.54 4.01 11.87
C ALA A 153 13.51 2.88 12.30
N PRO A 154 13.95 2.77 13.58
CA PRO A 154 14.76 1.62 14.03
C PRO A 154 14.08 0.26 13.79
N LEU A 155 12.78 0.14 14.10
CA LEU A 155 12.03 -1.08 13.88
C LEU A 155 11.91 -1.40 12.38
N GLN A 156 11.70 -0.40 11.53
CA GLN A 156 11.62 -0.58 10.08
C GLN A 156 12.93 -1.09 9.49
N LEU A 157 14.07 -0.50 9.89
CA LEU A 157 15.39 -0.92 9.42
C LEU A 157 15.69 -2.36 9.87
N GLY A 158 15.38 -2.70 11.12
CA GLY A 158 15.55 -4.05 11.65
C GLY A 158 14.68 -5.08 10.94
N ALA A 159 13.38 -4.82 10.84
CA ALA A 159 12.43 -5.72 10.18
C ALA A 159 12.65 -5.82 8.66
N GLY A 160 13.12 -4.77 8.00
CA GLY A 160 13.50 -4.78 6.59
C GLY A 160 14.68 -5.70 6.32
N LYS A 161 15.72 -5.64 7.18
CA LYS A 161 16.84 -6.59 7.12
C LYS A 161 16.36 -8.04 7.31
N ASP A 162 15.52 -8.28 8.31
CA ASP A 162 14.98 -9.62 8.59
C ASP A 162 14.15 -10.15 7.39
N LEU A 163 13.40 -9.26 6.73
CA LEU A 163 12.63 -9.57 5.53
C LEU A 163 13.55 -9.97 4.36
N ASP A 164 14.61 -9.20 4.08
CA ASP A 164 15.56 -9.51 3.01
C ASP A 164 16.27 -10.84 3.24
N GLU A 165 16.72 -11.10 4.48
CA GLU A 165 17.34 -12.37 4.86
C GLU A 165 16.35 -13.54 4.72
N ALA A 166 15.12 -13.39 5.20
CA ALA A 166 14.10 -14.42 5.12
C ALA A 166 13.72 -14.72 3.66
N ALA A 167 13.62 -13.71 2.81
CA ALA A 167 13.33 -13.87 1.39
C ALA A 167 14.45 -14.63 0.67
N ALA A 168 15.71 -14.27 0.92
CA ALA A 168 16.86 -14.95 0.34
C ALA A 168 16.93 -16.43 0.76
N ARG A 169 16.72 -16.73 2.06
CA ARG A 169 16.67 -18.11 2.57
C ARG A 169 15.51 -18.89 1.97
N HIS A 170 14.34 -18.28 1.84
CA HIS A 170 13.18 -18.91 1.24
C HIS A 170 13.43 -19.30 -0.23
N VAL A 171 14.02 -18.40 -1.02
CA VAL A 171 14.41 -18.70 -2.41
C VAL A 171 15.39 -19.87 -2.47
N LEU A 172 16.42 -19.89 -1.62
CA LEU A 172 17.40 -20.98 -1.60
C LEU A 172 16.75 -22.32 -1.23
N GLU A 173 15.89 -22.33 -0.21
CA GLU A 173 15.14 -23.51 0.20
C GLU A 173 14.27 -24.04 -0.96
N GLN A 174 13.54 -23.18 -1.67
CA GLN A 174 12.69 -23.59 -2.78
C GLN A 174 13.49 -24.09 -4.00
N MET A 175 14.60 -23.43 -4.32
CA MET A 175 15.37 -23.72 -5.53
C MET A 175 16.38 -24.86 -5.35
N THR A 176 16.83 -25.11 -4.12
CA THR A 176 17.94 -26.05 -3.83
C THR A 176 17.67 -27.01 -2.69
N GLY A 177 16.55 -26.88 -1.96
CA GLY A 177 16.17 -27.75 -0.84
C GLY A 177 16.95 -27.52 0.46
N SER A 178 17.79 -26.48 0.52
CA SER A 178 18.50 -26.09 1.74
C SER A 178 19.02 -24.65 1.64
N TYR A 179 19.47 -24.07 2.75
CA TYR A 179 20.27 -22.85 2.77
C TYR A 179 21.40 -22.95 3.81
N PRO A 180 22.49 -22.18 3.66
CA PRO A 180 23.60 -22.23 4.62
C PRO A 180 23.18 -21.80 6.02
N VAL A 181 23.51 -22.63 7.02
CA VAL A 181 23.32 -22.34 8.45
C VAL A 181 24.69 -22.28 9.15
N GLY A 182 24.96 -21.15 9.83
CA GLY A 182 26.20 -20.92 10.59
C GLY A 182 27.43 -20.48 9.78
N GLY A 183 28.47 -20.03 10.51
CA GLY A 183 29.78 -19.64 9.95
C GLY A 183 29.75 -18.41 9.02
N ARG A 184 30.76 -18.29 8.15
CA ARG A 184 30.82 -17.23 7.11
C ARG A 184 29.71 -17.35 6.06
N GLY A 185 29.10 -18.54 5.93
CA GLY A 185 28.00 -18.80 5.00
C GLY A 185 26.64 -18.24 5.43
N ALA A 186 26.52 -17.81 6.69
CA ALA A 186 25.27 -17.27 7.25
C ALA A 186 25.20 -15.73 7.26
N ASN A 187 26.13 -15.04 6.60
CA ASN A 187 26.06 -13.58 6.48
C ASN A 187 25.12 -13.17 5.33
N PHE A 188 24.40 -12.06 5.52
CA PHE A 188 23.39 -11.59 4.58
C PHE A 188 23.92 -11.40 3.14
N PRO A 189 25.05 -10.71 2.90
CA PRO A 189 25.56 -10.53 1.54
C PRO A 189 25.83 -11.84 0.81
N TYR A 190 26.34 -12.85 1.51
CA TYR A 190 26.60 -14.17 0.94
C TYR A 190 25.30 -14.92 0.64
N THR A 191 24.35 -14.93 1.58
CA THR A 191 23.03 -15.55 1.36
C THR A 191 22.29 -14.89 0.18
N LEU A 192 22.32 -13.57 0.08
CA LEU A 192 21.72 -12.82 -1.02
C LEU A 192 22.40 -13.11 -2.37
N THR A 193 23.74 -13.18 -2.38
CA THR A 193 24.51 -13.54 -3.58
C THR A 193 24.14 -14.93 -4.09
N GLN A 194 24.02 -15.91 -3.19
CA GLN A 194 23.57 -17.25 -3.56
C GLN A 194 22.15 -17.24 -4.11
N ALA A 195 21.23 -16.55 -3.43
CA ALA A 195 19.84 -16.42 -3.88
C ALA A 195 19.74 -15.82 -5.28
N PHE A 196 20.48 -14.75 -5.56
CA PHE A 196 20.56 -14.14 -6.90
C PHE A 196 21.11 -15.11 -7.94
N THR A 197 22.17 -15.83 -7.58
CA THR A 197 22.82 -16.79 -8.50
C THR A 197 21.87 -17.92 -8.90
N VAL A 198 21.14 -18.51 -7.94
CA VAL A 198 20.25 -19.65 -8.23
C VAL A 198 19.01 -19.27 -9.04
N ILE A 199 18.56 -18.00 -8.98
CA ILE A 199 17.47 -17.48 -9.82
C ILE A 199 17.97 -16.84 -11.13
N GLY A 200 19.27 -16.89 -11.41
CA GLY A 200 19.87 -16.37 -12.65
C GLY A 200 19.99 -14.84 -12.71
N TYR A 201 19.90 -14.15 -11.56
CA TYR A 201 20.10 -12.70 -11.48
C TYR A 201 21.59 -12.33 -11.49
N ALA A 202 21.89 -11.16 -12.04
CA ALA A 202 23.25 -10.64 -12.07
C ALA A 202 23.67 -10.14 -10.69
N VAL A 203 24.88 -10.50 -10.25
CA VAL A 203 25.53 -9.95 -9.05
C VAL A 203 26.70 -9.07 -9.51
N PRO A 204 26.75 -7.79 -9.08
CA PRO A 204 27.87 -6.93 -9.47
C PRO A 204 29.17 -7.42 -8.82
N PRO A 205 30.32 -7.35 -9.52
CA PRO A 205 31.59 -7.84 -8.98
C PRO A 205 32.07 -7.02 -7.78
N VAL A 206 32.12 -5.69 -7.89
CA VAL A 206 32.36 -4.71 -6.82
C VAL A 206 31.70 -3.40 -7.24
N VAL A 207 31.00 -2.74 -6.31
CA VAL A 207 30.51 -1.37 -6.50
C VAL A 207 31.22 -0.49 -5.48
N ASP A 208 31.97 0.50 -5.96
CA ASP A 208 32.58 1.51 -5.11
C ASP A 208 31.53 2.57 -4.76
N LEU A 209 31.05 2.52 -3.53
CA LEU A 209 30.02 3.42 -2.99
C LEU A 209 30.64 4.32 -1.92
N ASP A 210 29.92 5.39 -1.60
CA ASP A 210 30.27 6.29 -0.50
C ASP A 210 30.40 5.50 0.83
N PRO A 211 31.44 5.74 1.63
CA PRO A 211 31.60 5.07 2.92
C PRO A 211 30.50 5.43 3.93
N ASP A 212 29.80 6.56 3.74
CA ASP A 212 28.59 6.90 4.50
C ASP A 212 27.40 6.09 3.96
N PRO A 213 26.80 5.17 4.77
CA PRO A 213 25.67 4.36 4.35
C PRO A 213 24.46 5.16 3.86
N HIS A 214 24.24 6.37 4.38
CA HIS A 214 23.15 7.23 3.92
C HIS A 214 23.35 7.66 2.46
N ARG A 215 24.57 8.08 2.12
CA ARG A 215 24.95 8.49 0.78
C ARG A 215 25.04 7.29 -0.16
N ALA A 216 25.49 6.13 0.33
CA ALA A 216 25.51 4.89 -0.43
C ALA A 216 24.09 4.46 -0.86
N VAL A 217 23.09 4.56 0.02
CA VAL A 217 21.68 4.28 -0.33
C VAL A 217 21.19 5.24 -1.43
N GLN A 218 21.51 6.53 -1.34
CA GLN A 218 21.16 7.52 -2.37
C GLN A 218 21.83 7.19 -3.72
N GLN A 219 23.09 6.76 -3.71
CA GLN A 219 23.79 6.30 -4.92
C GLN A 219 23.11 5.06 -5.52
N CYS A 220 22.70 4.10 -4.71
CA CYS A 220 21.95 2.92 -5.18
C CYS A 220 20.61 3.32 -5.83
N LEU A 221 19.86 4.27 -5.25
CA LEU A 221 18.63 4.79 -5.84
C LEU A 221 18.89 5.46 -7.20
N PHE A 222 19.96 6.25 -7.31
CA PHE A 222 20.37 6.87 -8.56
C PHE A 222 20.73 5.84 -9.63
N LEU A 223 21.55 4.82 -9.27
CA LEU A 223 21.94 3.75 -10.19
C LEU A 223 20.72 2.95 -10.67
N LEU A 224 19.79 2.61 -9.76
CA LEU A 224 18.54 1.95 -10.09
C LEU A 224 17.70 2.77 -11.08
N ALA A 225 17.59 4.08 -10.87
CA ALA A 225 16.86 4.99 -11.77
C ALA A 225 17.48 5.04 -13.18
N VAL A 226 18.81 5.11 -13.25
CA VAL A 226 19.55 5.16 -14.53
C VAL A 226 19.33 3.87 -15.32
N GLU A 227 19.47 2.70 -14.70
CA GLU A 227 19.31 1.43 -15.38
C GLU A 227 17.85 1.12 -15.74
N ALA A 228 16.88 1.47 -14.88
CA ALA A 228 15.46 1.38 -15.19
C ALA A 228 15.10 2.22 -16.43
N ASN A 229 15.61 3.45 -16.52
CA ASN A 229 15.41 4.31 -17.69
C ASN A 229 16.10 3.74 -18.94
N ARG A 230 17.32 3.19 -18.83
CA ARG A 230 18.01 2.52 -19.94
C ARG A 230 17.20 1.35 -20.47
N LEU A 231 16.70 0.49 -19.59
CA LEU A 231 15.86 -0.66 -19.96
C LEU A 231 14.55 -0.20 -20.62
N ARG A 232 13.89 0.81 -20.06
CA ARG A 232 12.69 1.43 -20.65
C ARG A 232 12.97 2.04 -22.04
N ASN A 233 14.13 2.62 -22.28
CA ASN A 233 14.48 3.21 -23.57
C ASN A 233 14.81 2.17 -24.65
N ASP A 234 15.26 0.98 -24.26
CA ASP A 234 15.51 -0.14 -25.17
C ASP A 234 14.25 -0.96 -25.43
N ALA A 235 13.52 -1.36 -24.38
CA ALA A 235 12.40 -2.30 -24.44
C ALA A 235 11.00 -1.67 -24.33
N GLY A 236 10.90 -0.40 -23.93
CA GLY A 236 9.62 0.29 -23.79
C GLY A 236 8.99 0.72 -25.12
N THR A 237 7.67 0.72 -25.18
CA THR A 237 6.88 1.09 -26.37
C THR A 237 6.70 2.61 -26.56
N GLY A 238 7.30 3.42 -25.69
CA GLY A 238 7.06 4.87 -25.56
C GLY A 238 7.39 5.75 -26.77
N HIS A 239 7.81 5.17 -27.89
CA HIS A 239 8.08 5.87 -29.14
C HIS A 239 7.45 5.21 -30.39
N GLY A 240 6.45 4.33 -30.23
CA GLY A 240 5.74 3.74 -31.37
C GLY A 240 6.65 3.01 -32.36
N ARG A 241 7.72 2.38 -31.85
CA ARG A 241 8.74 1.78 -32.71
C ARG A 241 8.20 0.49 -33.34
N PRO A 242 8.32 0.33 -34.67
CA PRO A 242 7.77 -0.83 -35.39
C PRO A 242 8.55 -2.14 -35.15
N SER A 243 9.75 -2.08 -34.57
CA SER A 243 10.57 -3.24 -34.21
C SER A 243 10.75 -3.34 -32.70
N GLY A 244 10.86 -4.56 -32.17
CA GLY A 244 11.11 -4.86 -30.76
C GLY A 244 12.45 -4.31 -30.20
N PRO A 245 12.82 -4.69 -28.97
CA PRO A 245 14.04 -4.18 -28.31
C PRO A 245 15.32 -4.43 -29.12
N ARG A 246 16.33 -3.56 -28.95
CA ARG A 246 17.55 -3.59 -29.76
C ARG A 246 18.72 -4.31 -29.09
N ARG A 247 18.81 -4.24 -27.77
CA ARG A 247 19.93 -4.77 -26.98
C ARG A 247 19.50 -5.88 -26.04
N THR A 248 18.21 -5.95 -25.70
CA THR A 248 17.66 -6.96 -24.81
C THR A 248 16.58 -7.79 -25.50
N GLN A 249 16.15 -8.85 -24.82
CA GLN A 249 14.90 -9.55 -25.18
C GLN A 249 13.69 -8.69 -24.77
N PRO A 250 12.49 -8.95 -25.33
CA PRO A 250 11.25 -8.37 -24.83
C PRO A 250 11.07 -8.62 -23.34
N LEU A 251 10.63 -7.60 -22.61
CA LEU A 251 10.35 -7.73 -21.18
C LEU A 251 9.20 -8.71 -20.95
N THR A 252 9.38 -9.59 -20.00
CA THR A 252 8.29 -10.36 -19.41
C THR A 252 7.39 -9.43 -18.57
N PRO A 253 6.13 -9.81 -18.31
CA PRO A 253 5.25 -9.05 -17.41
C PRO A 253 5.83 -8.85 -16.00
N ASP A 254 6.61 -9.81 -15.50
CA ASP A 254 7.25 -9.73 -14.19
C ASP A 254 8.38 -8.69 -14.17
N GLU A 255 9.25 -8.67 -15.18
CA GLU A 255 10.29 -7.64 -15.31
C GLU A 255 9.69 -6.25 -15.50
N ALA A 256 8.63 -6.13 -16.29
CA ALA A 256 7.92 -4.85 -16.46
C ALA A 256 7.35 -4.34 -15.12
N ARG A 257 6.78 -5.23 -14.30
CA ARG A 257 6.32 -4.88 -12.94
C ARG A 257 7.46 -4.46 -12.03
N LEU A 258 8.59 -5.18 -12.04
CA LEU A 258 9.78 -4.82 -11.26
C LEU A 258 10.27 -3.41 -11.61
N VAL A 259 10.42 -3.10 -12.90
CA VAL A 259 10.87 -1.78 -13.38
C VAL A 259 9.88 -0.68 -12.98
N ALA A 260 8.58 -0.94 -13.07
CA ALA A 260 7.56 0.02 -12.63
C ALA A 260 7.65 0.30 -11.11
N ARG A 261 7.81 -0.75 -10.29
CA ARG A 261 7.99 -0.63 -8.83
C ARG A 261 9.28 0.12 -8.47
N ALA A 262 10.38 -0.17 -9.15
CA ALA A 262 11.64 0.55 -8.97
C ALA A 262 11.50 2.04 -9.31
N THR A 263 10.78 2.36 -10.39
CA THR A 263 10.50 3.74 -10.79
C THR A 263 9.66 4.47 -9.74
N ALA A 264 8.63 3.81 -9.20
CA ALA A 264 7.80 4.36 -8.13
C ALA A 264 8.61 4.61 -6.84
N LEU A 265 9.49 3.68 -6.45
CA LEU A 265 10.39 3.85 -5.31
C LEU A 265 11.27 5.10 -5.44
N VAL A 266 11.92 5.27 -6.60
CA VAL A 266 12.77 6.44 -6.86
C VAL A 266 11.95 7.74 -6.85
N ALA A 267 10.79 7.75 -7.50
CA ALA A 267 9.93 8.93 -7.53
C ALA A 267 9.43 9.30 -6.12
N GLY A 268 9.01 8.30 -5.32
CA GLY A 268 8.62 8.50 -3.92
C GLY A 268 9.75 9.13 -3.10
N ALA A 269 10.96 8.56 -3.16
CA ALA A 269 12.12 9.08 -2.44
C ALA A 269 12.47 10.54 -2.81
N LEU A 270 12.25 10.96 -4.07
CA LEU A 270 12.46 12.34 -4.49
C LEU A 270 11.36 13.29 -3.99
N LEU A 271 10.11 12.83 -3.98
CA LEU A 271 8.95 13.62 -3.54
C LEU A 271 8.93 13.79 -2.01
N ASP A 272 9.34 12.77 -1.26
CA ASP A 272 9.43 12.82 0.20
C ASP A 272 10.52 13.80 0.69
N ALA A 273 11.42 14.22 -0.20
CA ALA A 273 12.45 15.20 0.10
C ALA A 273 12.00 16.67 -0.08
N LEU A 274 10.78 16.90 -0.56
CA LEU A 274 10.18 18.23 -0.76
C LEU A 274 9.41 18.69 0.47
#